data_AF-A0A2P2DIT9-F1
#
_entry.id   AF-A0A2P2DIT9-F1
#
_cell.length_a   1.000
_cell.length_b   1.000
_cell.length_c   1.000
_cell.angle_alpha   90.00
_cell.angle_beta   90.00
_cell.angle_gamma   90.00
#
_symmetry.space_group_name_H-M   'P 1'
#
loop_
_entity.id
_entity.type
_entity.pdbx_description
1 polymer ?
#
loop_
_entity_poly.entity_id
_entity_poly.type
_entity_poly.pdbx_seq_one_letter_code
_entity_poly.pdbx_strand_id
1 'polypeptide(L)'
;MALNKFDYKGRNFIFDENLINGNYVAIAFENKKEILRGSISWEILADVNHPLVKSIYSATDLKEMLKTSIKNNIESLIDHDKI
;
A
#
# COMPACT_ATOMS: atom_id res chain seq x y z
N MET A 1 -2.96 14.29 2.91
CA MET A 1 -3.45 14.05 1.53
C MET A 1 -2.52 13.02 0.91
N ALA A 2 -3.01 11.82 0.64
CA ALA A 2 -2.18 10.66 0.36
C ALA A 2 -1.45 10.73 -0.99
N LEU A 3 -0.24 10.19 -0.98
CA LEU A 3 0.67 9.96 -2.11
C LEU A 3 0.06 8.93 -3.08
N ASN A 4 -0.87 9.36 -3.94
CA ASN A 4 -1.35 8.46 -5.02
C ASN A 4 -0.30 8.26 -6.11
N LYS A 5 0.83 8.96 -6.02
CA LYS A 5 1.97 8.87 -6.93
C LYS A 5 3.27 9.09 -6.16
N PHE A 6 4.34 8.45 -6.59
CA PHE A 6 5.68 8.76 -6.12
C PHE A 6 6.71 8.58 -7.24
N ASP A 7 7.77 9.36 -7.15
CA ASP A 7 8.90 9.32 -8.07
C ASP A 7 10.12 8.75 -7.36
N TYR A 8 10.85 7.86 -8.04
CA TYR A 8 12.10 7.32 -7.53
C TYR A 8 13.08 7.09 -8.68
N LYS A 9 14.27 7.70 -8.62
CA LYS A 9 15.32 7.60 -9.66
C LYS A 9 14.81 7.85 -11.10
N GLY A 10 13.89 8.81 -11.26
CA GLY A 10 13.31 9.16 -12.57
C GLY A 10 12.19 8.21 -13.06
N ARG A 11 11.85 7.19 -12.27
CA ARG A 11 10.70 6.29 -12.51
C ARG A 11 9.48 6.81 -11.78
N ASN A 12 8.32 6.77 -12.46
CA ASN A 12 7.05 7.29 -11.96
C ASN A 12 6.13 6.14 -11.56
N PHE A 13 5.69 6.12 -10.31
CA PHE A 13 4.80 5.09 -9.78
C PHE A 13 3.47 5.68 -9.37
N ILE A 14 2.39 4.92 -9.58
CA ILE A 14 1.02 5.29 -9.22
C ILE A 14 0.46 4.19 -8.33
N PHE A 15 -0.16 4.58 -7.22
CA PHE A 15 -0.92 3.66 -6.40
C PHE A 15 -2.39 3.63 -6.84
N ASP A 16 -2.92 2.42 -6.97
CA ASP A 16 -4.35 2.16 -7.10
C ASP A 16 -4.84 1.38 -5.88
N GLU A 17 -5.95 1.84 -5.30
CA GLU A 17 -6.51 1.31 -4.06
C GLU A 17 -7.87 0.70 -4.35
N ASN A 18 -8.03 -0.59 -4.06
CA ASN A 18 -9.23 -1.35 -4.39
C ASN A 18 -9.72 -2.17 -3.19
N LEU A 19 -11.00 -2.53 -3.19
CA LEU A 19 -11.54 -3.57 -2.32
C LEU A 19 -11.78 -4.83 -3.16
N ILE A 20 -11.00 -5.89 -2.92
CA ILE A 20 -11.08 -7.15 -3.69
C ILE A 20 -11.31 -8.29 -2.71
N ASN A 21 -12.42 -9.02 -2.87
CA ASN A 21 -12.79 -10.18 -2.05
C ASN A 21 -12.71 -9.89 -0.53
N GLY A 22 -13.20 -8.74 -0.09
CA GLY A 22 -13.16 -8.36 1.33
C GLY A 22 -11.76 -8.02 1.84
N ASN A 23 -10.81 -7.70 0.97
CA ASN A 23 -9.50 -7.18 1.36
C ASN A 23 -9.33 -5.77 0.80
N TYR A 24 -8.75 -4.88 1.59
CA TYR A 24 -8.16 -3.66 1.07
C TYR A 24 -6.87 -4.03 0.33
N VAL A 25 -6.76 -3.64 -0.93
CA VAL A 25 -5.62 -3.93 -1.79
C VAL A 25 -5.03 -2.62 -2.28
N ALA A 26 -3.72 -2.45 -2.10
CA ALA A 26 -2.96 -1.37 -2.70
C ALA A 26 -2.01 -1.95 -3.75
N ILE A 27 -2.08 -1.43 -4.97
CA ILE A 27 -1.30 -1.90 -6.12
C ILE A 27 -0.47 -0.73 -6.65
N ALA A 28 0.83 -0.95 -6.81
CA ALA A 28 1.73 0.01 -7.43
C ALA A 28 1.93 -0.32 -8.90
N PHE A 29 1.73 0.68 -9.75
CA PHE A 29 1.88 0.61 -11.19
C PHE A 29 3.00 1.51 -11.67
N GLU A 30 3.73 1.06 -12.68
CA GLU A 30 4.62 1.88 -13.51
C GLU A 30 4.26 1.62 -14.97
N ASN A 31 4.06 2.67 -15.78
CA ASN A 31 3.74 2.54 -17.20
C ASN A 31 2.57 1.56 -17.49
N LYS A 32 1.54 1.55 -16.63
CA LYS A 32 0.37 0.65 -16.66
C LYS A 32 0.69 -0.84 -16.39
N LYS A 33 1.90 -1.17 -15.96
CA LYS A 33 2.29 -2.51 -15.51
C LYS A 33 2.26 -2.57 -13.98
N GLU A 34 1.63 -3.60 -13.43
CA GLU A 34 1.68 -3.89 -11.99
C GLU A 34 3.10 -4.31 -11.61
N ILE A 35 3.66 -3.61 -10.61
CA ILE A 35 5.01 -3.86 -10.10
C ILE A 35 4.95 -4.64 -8.79
N LEU A 36 4.11 -4.18 -7.87
CA LEU A 36 3.96 -4.79 -6.56
C LEU A 36 2.56 -4.56 -6.03
N ARG A 37 2.05 -5.52 -5.27
CA ARG A 37 0.76 -5.44 -4.60
C ARG A 37 0.86 -5.87 -3.15
N GLY A 38 0.03 -5.26 -2.31
CA GLY A 38 -0.14 -5.65 -0.93
C GLY A 38 -1.62 -5.62 -0.55
N SER A 39 -1.99 -6.37 0.48
CA SER A 39 -3.37 -6.42 0.95
C SER A 39 -3.47 -6.50 2.47
N ILE A 40 -4.54 -5.94 3.01
CA ILE A 40 -4.95 -6.09 4.41
C ILE A 40 -6.40 -6.59 4.41
N SER A 41 -6.69 -7.60 5.23
CA SER A 41 -8.07 -8.08 5.40
C SER A 41 -8.97 -6.96 5.91
N TRP A 42 -10.16 -6.86 5.33
CA TRP A 42 -11.18 -5.92 5.80
C TRP A 42 -11.55 -6.17 7.26
N GLU A 43 -11.53 -7.42 7.72
CA GLU A 43 -11.82 -7.79 9.11
C GLU A 43 -10.83 -7.11 10.06
N ILE A 44 -9.54 -7.12 9.71
CA ILE A 44 -8.50 -6.43 10.50
C ILE A 44 -8.76 -4.91 10.50
N LEU A 45 -9.10 -4.32 9.35
CA LEU A 45 -9.41 -2.90 9.27
C LEU A 45 -10.68 -2.52 10.05
N ALA A 46 -11.67 -3.40 10.10
CA ALA A 46 -12.90 -3.21 10.84
C ALA A 46 -12.65 -3.33 12.36
N ASP A 47 -11.86 -4.32 12.77
CA ASP A 47 -11.53 -4.56 14.17
C ASP A 47 -10.76 -3.39 14.77
N VAL A 48 -9.76 -2.84 14.08
CA VAL A 48 -8.99 -1.70 14.62
C VAL A 48 -9.79 -0.40 14.70
N ASN A 49 -10.90 -0.30 13.97
CA ASN A 49 -11.85 0.81 14.07
C ASN A 49 -12.94 0.54 15.11
N HIS A 50 -13.01 -0.66 15.69
CA HIS A 50 -14.05 -1.01 16.64
C HIS A 50 -13.78 -0.32 18.00
N PRO A 51 -14.77 0.33 18.63
CA PRO A 51 -14.56 1.13 19.84
C PRO A 51 -14.11 0.34 21.07
N LEU A 52 -14.29 -0.99 21.06
CA LEU A 52 -13.85 -1.89 22.13
C LEU A 52 -12.43 -2.44 21.92
N VAL A 53 -11.83 -2.23 20.74
CA VAL A 53 -10.48 -2.68 20.44
C VAL A 53 -9.51 -1.53 20.73
N LYS A 54 -8.57 -1.77 21.65
CA LYS A 54 -7.46 -0.83 21.89
C LYS A 54 -6.35 -1.10 20.87
N SER A 55 -6.51 -0.54 19.69
CA SER A 55 -5.45 -0.53 18.67
C SER A 55 -4.55 0.69 18.83
N ILE A 56 -3.25 0.51 18.61
CA ILE A 56 -2.29 1.62 18.49
C ILE A 56 -2.43 2.31 17.12
N TYR A 57 -2.91 1.59 16.12
CA TYR A 57 -3.03 2.03 14.74
C TYR A 57 -4.48 2.06 14.30
N SER A 58 -4.89 3.14 13.64
CA SER A 58 -6.19 3.21 12.96
C SER A 58 -6.17 2.43 11.65
N ALA A 59 -7.35 2.15 11.08
CA ALA A 59 -7.44 1.55 9.75
C ALA A 59 -6.71 2.42 8.69
N THR A 60 -6.73 3.74 8.85
CA THR A 60 -6.00 4.67 7.96
C THR A 60 -4.49 4.49 8.10
N ASP A 61 -3.98 4.36 9.33
CA ASP A 61 -2.55 4.15 9.57
C ASP A 61 -2.08 2.84 8.94
N LEU A 62 -2.85 1.76 9.09
CA LEU A 62 -2.52 0.46 8.48
C LEU A 62 -2.47 0.54 6.94
N LYS A 63 -3.39 1.29 6.32
CA LYS A 63 -3.39 1.51 4.86
C LYS A 63 -2.15 2.31 4.41
N GLU A 64 -1.80 3.36 5.13
CA GLU A 64 -0.61 4.17 4.83
C GLU A 64 0.69 3.38 5.06
N MET A 65 0.75 2.56 6.12
CA MET A 65 1.87 1.64 6.37
C MET A 65 2.04 0.62 5.25
N LEU A 66 0.93 0.06 4.73
CA LEU A 66 0.98 -0.85 3.58
C LEU A 66 1.57 -0.16 2.35
N LYS A 67 1.08 1.03 1.99
CA LYS A 67 1.60 1.79 0.85
C LYS A 67 3.07 2.17 1.02
N THR A 68 3.46 2.55 2.23
CA THR A 68 4.85 2.85 2.59
C THR A 68 5.74 1.61 2.45
N SER A 69 5.27 0.45 2.92
CA SER A 69 5.97 -0.82 2.75
C SER A 69 6.14 -1.18 1.27
N ILE A 70 5.08 -1.05 0.45
CA ILE A 70 5.16 -1.29 -1.00
C ILE A 70 6.18 -0.35 -1.65
N LYS A 71 6.13 0.95 -1.33
CA LYS A 71 7.09 1.95 -1.82
C LYS A 71 8.53 1.54 -1.48
N ASN A 72 8.82 1.27 -0.20
CA ASN A 72 10.17 0.90 0.23
C ASN A 72 10.68 -0.38 -0.45
N ASN A 73 9.80 -1.35 -0.67
CA ASN A 73 10.16 -2.56 -1.42
C ASN A 73 10.48 -2.25 -2.88
N ILE A 74 9.71 -1.38 -3.55
CA ILE A 74 9.99 -0.96 -4.92
C ILE A 74 11.34 -0.25 -5.00
N GLU A 75 11.60 0.71 -4.11
CA GLU A 75 12.89 1.41 -4.03
C GLU A 75 14.04 0.41 -3.87
N SER A 76 13.89 -0.56 -2.96
CA SER A 76 14.88 -1.62 -2.75
C SER A 76 15.06 -2.53 -3.97
N LEU A 77 13.98 -2.87 -4.70
CA LEU A 77 14.07 -3.68 -5.92
C LEU A 77 14.80 -2.92 -7.04
N ILE A 78 14.58 -1.61 -7.16
CA ILE A 78 15.28 -0.75 -8.11
C ILE A 78 16.77 -0.63 -7.74
N ASP A 79 17.07 -0.46 -6.44
CA ASP A 79 18.45 -0.37 -5.95
C ASP A 79 19.27 -1.64 -6.23
N HIS A 80 18.60 -2.79 -6.32
CA HIS A 80 19.22 -4.07 -6.62
C HIS A 80 19.03 -4.53 -8.08
N ASP A 81 18.54 -3.67 -8.98
CA ASP A 81 18.33 -3.95 -10.41
C ASP A 81 17.42 -5.19 -10.67
N LYS A 82 16.38 -5.35 -9.84
CA LYS A 82 15.46 -6.51 -9.91
C LYS A 82 14.18 -6.25 -10.70
N ILE A 83 13.89 -4.99 -11.03
CA ILE A 83 12.69 -4.53 -11.78
C ILE A 83 12.98 -3.28 -12.60
#